data_AF-A0A970PE32-F1
#
_entry.id   AF-A0A970PE32-F1
#
_cell.length_a   1.000
_cell.length_b   1.000
_cell.length_c   1.000
_cell.angle_alpha   90.00
_cell.angle_beta   90.00
_cell.angle_gamma   90.00
#
_symmetry.space_group_name_H-M   'P 1'
#
loop_
_entity.id
_entity.type
_entity.pdbx_description
1 polymer ?
#
loop_
_entity_poly.entity_id
_entity_poly.type
_entity_poly.pdbx_seq_one_letter_code
_entity_poly.pdbx_strand_id
1 'polypeptide(L)'
;GQAFHDNMVAHEAEIDECVNVRDWNAHTCWRFLQDPENWVSVLQNTWVRPEDLHHYEGLFPVVKLATRMHSRPRMVIDAYVKRQFRGNLLDLMEPGFSPLFAPRIIDNERFPEDWFERTSTCDRRCHACGYCRRVLEQVLVDFGGME
;
A
#
# COMPACT_ATOMS: atom_id res chain seq x y z
N GLY A 1 9.58 -14.19 -7.74
CA GLY A 1 8.40 -13.67 -7.03
C GLY A 1 8.03 -12.30 -7.56
N GLN A 2 8.76 -11.26 -7.14
CA GLN A 2 8.43 -9.85 -7.41
C GLN A 2 8.21 -9.51 -8.90
N ALA A 3 9.15 -9.83 -9.78
CA ALA A 3 8.99 -9.53 -11.22
C ALA A 3 7.76 -10.20 -11.86
N PHE A 4 7.35 -11.38 -11.37
CA PHE A 4 6.14 -12.05 -11.84
C PHE A 4 4.88 -11.36 -11.29
N HIS A 5 4.89 -10.96 -10.02
CA HIS A 5 3.83 -10.16 -9.42
C HIS A 5 3.62 -8.84 -10.18
N ASP A 6 4.71 -8.09 -10.42
CA ASP A 6 4.63 -6.79 -11.07
C ASP A 6 4.13 -6.91 -12.51
N ASN A 7 4.56 -7.95 -13.23
CA ASN A 7 4.04 -8.24 -14.56
C ASN A 7 2.55 -8.64 -14.54
N MET A 8 2.11 -9.43 -13.57
CA MET A 8 0.69 -9.79 -13.44
C MET A 8 -0.18 -8.58 -13.12
N VAL A 9 0.23 -7.73 -12.18
CA VAL A 9 -0.49 -6.48 -11.86
C VAL A 9 -0.54 -5.57 -13.08
N ALA A 10 0.56 -5.44 -13.80
CA ALA A 10 0.64 -4.56 -14.95
C ALA A 10 -0.16 -5.04 -16.19
N HIS A 11 -0.62 -6.30 -16.18
CA HIS A 11 -1.42 -6.92 -17.24
C HIS A 11 -2.71 -7.55 -16.67
N GLU A 12 -3.20 -7.04 -15.54
CA GLU A 12 -4.40 -7.56 -14.86
C GLU A 12 -5.61 -7.57 -15.79
N ALA A 13 -5.84 -6.47 -16.52
CA ALA A 13 -6.96 -6.34 -17.43
C ALA A 13 -6.94 -7.44 -18.51
N GLU A 14 -5.79 -7.71 -19.12
CA GLU A 14 -5.66 -8.74 -20.17
C GLU A 14 -5.72 -10.16 -19.59
N ILE A 15 -5.26 -10.37 -18.35
CA ILE A 15 -5.38 -11.67 -17.66
C ILE A 15 -6.83 -11.98 -17.34
N ASP A 16 -7.58 -10.99 -16.86
CA ASP A 16 -8.99 -11.12 -16.47
C ASP A 16 -9.95 -11.27 -17.66
N GLU A 17 -9.52 -10.92 -18.88
CA GLU A 17 -10.29 -11.15 -20.11
C GLU A 17 -10.53 -12.64 -20.39
N CYS A 18 -9.67 -13.53 -19.88
CA CYS A 18 -9.77 -14.98 -20.09
C CYS A 18 -9.90 -15.75 -18.77
N VAL A 19 -11.14 -16.03 -18.35
CA VAL A 19 -11.41 -16.89 -17.19
C VAL A 19 -11.20 -18.36 -17.55
N ASN A 20 -9.93 -18.79 -17.54
CA ASN A 20 -9.56 -20.18 -17.83
C ASN A 20 -9.91 -21.15 -16.69
N VAL A 21 -9.97 -20.65 -15.45
CA VAL A 21 -10.30 -21.42 -14.24
C VAL A 21 -11.26 -20.61 -13.39
N ARG A 22 -12.44 -21.17 -13.08
CA ARG A 22 -13.42 -20.52 -12.20
C ARG A 22 -12.89 -20.50 -10.76
N ASP A 23 -13.18 -19.40 -10.05
CA ASP A 23 -12.78 -19.19 -8.64
C ASP A 23 -11.26 -19.13 -8.38
N TRP A 24 -10.46 -18.97 -9.42
CA TRP A 24 -9.01 -18.79 -9.30
C TRP A 24 -8.65 -17.33 -9.53
N ASN A 25 -8.05 -16.71 -8.51
CA ASN A 25 -7.52 -15.35 -8.59
C ASN A 25 -6.00 -15.41 -8.78
N ALA A 26 -5.49 -14.85 -9.89
CA ALA A 26 -4.07 -14.77 -10.20
C ALA A 26 -3.29 -13.83 -9.26
N HIS A 27 -3.99 -12.86 -8.66
CA HIS A 27 -3.46 -11.89 -7.70
C HIS A 27 -3.27 -12.53 -6.32
N THR A 28 -2.14 -13.21 -6.14
CA THR A 28 -1.74 -13.82 -4.86
C THR A 28 -1.82 -12.85 -3.69
N CYS A 29 -1.51 -11.57 -3.89
CA CYS A 29 -1.59 -10.53 -2.87
C CYS A 29 -3.04 -10.31 -2.39
N TRP A 30 -4.01 -10.24 -3.31
CA TRP A 30 -5.43 -10.11 -2.95
C TRP A 30 -5.92 -11.32 -2.17
N ARG A 31 -5.59 -12.54 -2.62
CA ARG A 31 -5.96 -13.76 -1.91
C ARG A 31 -5.34 -13.84 -0.51
N PHE A 32 -4.09 -13.39 -0.35
CA PHE A 32 -3.40 -13.36 0.94
C PHE A 32 -4.02 -12.33 1.90
N LEU A 33 -4.38 -11.16 1.38
CA LEU A 33 -4.96 -10.05 2.16
C LEU A 33 -6.47 -10.20 2.45
N GLN A 34 -7.13 -11.23 1.92
CA GLN A 34 -8.51 -11.58 2.32
C GLN A 34 -8.60 -11.99 3.81
N ASP A 35 -7.50 -12.47 4.39
CA ASP A 35 -7.42 -12.75 5.82
C ASP A 35 -6.91 -11.51 6.58
N PRO A 36 -7.70 -10.94 7.50
CA PRO A 36 -7.29 -9.78 8.30
C PRO A 36 -6.00 -9.98 9.10
N GLU A 37 -5.65 -11.21 9.47
CA GLU A 37 -4.38 -11.49 10.18
C GLU A 37 -3.15 -11.12 9.34
N ASN A 38 -3.31 -11.08 8.02
CA ASN A 38 -2.27 -10.74 7.08
C ASN A 38 -2.18 -9.24 6.77
N TRP A 39 -3.09 -8.40 7.25
CA TRP A 39 -3.12 -6.97 6.91
C TRP A 39 -1.87 -6.20 7.34
N VAL A 40 -1.22 -6.63 8.43
CA VAL A 40 0.06 -6.05 8.87
C VAL A 40 1.15 -6.15 7.81
N SER A 41 1.05 -7.14 6.90
CA SER A 41 2.00 -7.28 5.80
C SER A 41 2.00 -6.07 4.87
N VAL A 42 0.89 -5.34 4.73
CA VAL A 42 0.84 -4.09 3.95
C VAL A 42 1.88 -3.11 4.48
N LEU A 43 2.00 -2.97 5.80
CA LEU A 43 2.96 -2.09 6.46
C LEU A 43 4.39 -2.65 6.49
N GLN A 44 4.56 -3.95 6.22
CA GLN A 44 5.87 -4.61 6.20
C GLN A 44 6.48 -4.65 4.79
N ASN A 45 5.68 -4.38 3.76
CA ASN A 45 6.08 -4.33 2.36
C ASN A 45 6.82 -3.02 2.02
N THR A 46 7.36 -2.95 0.79
CA THR A 46 8.16 -1.82 0.33
C THR A 46 7.31 -0.87 -0.50
N TRP A 47 7.06 0.30 0.07
CA TRP A 47 6.44 1.46 -0.59
C TRP A 47 6.96 2.73 0.07
N VAL A 48 6.76 3.87 -0.59
CA VAL A 48 7.16 5.19 -0.09
C VAL A 48 5.91 6.02 0.07
N ARG A 49 5.73 6.65 1.22
CA ARG A 49 4.61 7.56 1.47
C ARG A 49 4.88 8.93 0.81
N PRO A 50 3.86 9.67 0.34
CA PRO A 50 4.06 11.03 -0.18
C PRO A 50 4.82 11.95 0.79
N GLU A 51 4.48 11.90 2.08
CA GLU A 51 5.09 12.71 3.15
C GLU A 51 6.59 12.40 3.35
N ASP A 52 7.00 11.15 3.12
CA ASP A 52 8.36 10.67 3.37
C ASP A 52 9.33 10.94 2.21
N LEU A 53 8.83 11.53 1.11
CA LEU A 53 9.61 11.75 -0.11
C LEU A 53 10.86 12.63 0.12
N HIS A 54 10.78 13.54 1.09
CA HIS A 54 11.87 14.45 1.45
C HIS A 54 13.12 13.71 1.96
N HIS A 55 12.97 12.52 2.56
CA HIS A 55 14.10 11.71 3.01
C HIS A 55 14.97 11.15 1.88
N TYR A 56 14.46 11.19 0.64
CA TYR A 56 15.19 10.74 -0.55
C TYR A 56 15.86 11.89 -1.32
N GLU A 57 15.70 13.13 -0.87
CA GLU A 57 16.36 14.29 -1.48
C GLU A 57 17.89 14.13 -1.45
N GLY A 58 18.55 14.46 -2.55
CA GLY A 58 20.00 14.31 -2.70
C GLY A 58 20.49 12.89 -2.98
N LEU A 59 19.65 11.86 -2.78
CA LEU A 59 19.98 10.47 -3.18
C LEU A 59 19.69 10.23 -4.65
N PHE A 60 18.56 10.75 -5.14
CA PHE A 60 18.11 10.59 -6.52
C PHE A 60 17.60 11.92 -7.09
N PRO A 61 17.89 12.25 -8.37
CA PRO A 61 17.41 13.48 -9.00
C PRO A 61 15.95 13.42 -9.44
N VAL A 62 15.39 12.22 -9.60
CA VAL A 62 14.05 12.00 -10.14
C VAL A 62 13.40 10.81 -9.42
N VAL A 63 12.13 10.98 -9.04
CA VAL A 63 11.27 9.90 -8.55
C VAL A 63 10.20 9.61 -9.60
N LYS A 64 10.02 8.33 -9.91
CA LYS A 64 9.00 7.87 -10.86
C LYS A 64 7.82 7.27 -10.08
N LEU A 65 6.63 7.80 -10.31
CA LEU A 65 5.39 7.12 -9.93
C LEU A 65 5.14 6.00 -10.93
N ALA A 66 5.22 4.76 -10.48
CA ALA A 66 5.10 3.57 -11.33
C ALA A 66 3.65 3.08 -11.46
N THR A 67 2.69 4.00 -11.50
CA THR A 67 1.28 3.66 -11.71
C THR A 67 0.99 3.49 -13.21
N ARG A 68 0.19 2.47 -13.59
CA ARG A 68 -0.11 2.16 -15.01
C ARG A 68 -1.61 2.22 -15.30
N MET A 69 -2.40 1.54 -14.48
CA MET A 69 -3.84 1.32 -14.63
C MET A 69 -4.65 1.90 -13.46
N HIS A 70 -4.03 2.74 -12.62
CA HIS A 70 -4.71 3.34 -11.47
C HIS A 70 -5.98 4.09 -11.88
N SER A 71 -7.13 3.75 -11.26
CA SER A 71 -8.44 4.33 -11.59
C SER A 71 -8.55 5.83 -11.30
N ARG A 72 -7.70 6.34 -10.39
CA ARG A 72 -7.67 7.75 -9.95
C ARG A 72 -6.26 8.36 -10.04
N PRO A 73 -5.63 8.41 -11.23
CA PRO A 73 -4.20 8.73 -11.34
C PRO A 73 -3.88 10.17 -10.93
N ARG A 74 -4.82 11.10 -11.14
CA ARG A 74 -4.67 12.50 -10.72
C ARG A 74 -4.56 12.66 -9.20
N MET A 75 -5.22 11.80 -8.43
CA MET A 75 -5.15 11.82 -6.96
C MET A 75 -3.77 11.36 -6.48
N VAL A 76 -3.21 10.31 -7.09
CA VAL A 76 -1.83 9.87 -6.81
C VAL A 76 -0.82 10.95 -7.16
N ILE A 77 -0.92 11.56 -8.34
CA ILE A 77 -0.02 12.65 -8.75
C ILE A 77 -0.11 13.82 -7.77
N ASP A 78 -1.32 14.27 -7.43
CA ASP A 78 -1.55 15.38 -6.50
C ASP A 78 -0.93 15.11 -5.12
N ALA A 79 -1.12 13.89 -4.59
CA ALA A 79 -0.56 13.47 -3.32
C ALA A 79 0.98 13.61 -3.28
N TYR A 80 1.68 13.05 -4.26
CA TYR A 80 3.14 13.07 -4.29
C TYR A 80 3.74 14.43 -4.68
N VAL A 81 3.04 15.22 -5.50
CA VAL A 81 3.45 16.59 -5.81
C VAL A 81 3.34 17.49 -4.57
N LYS A 82 2.26 17.34 -3.80
CA LYS A 82 2.06 18.10 -2.55
C LYS A 82 2.82 17.52 -1.36
N ARG A 83 3.35 16.30 -1.48
CA ARG A 83 3.94 15.52 -0.38
C ARG A 83 2.99 15.38 0.82
N GLN A 84 1.70 15.26 0.50
CA GLN A 84 0.65 15.18 1.49
C GLN A 84 -0.54 14.42 0.91
N PHE A 85 -1.08 13.49 1.67
CA PHE A 85 -2.30 12.78 1.32
C PHE A 85 -3.21 12.59 2.53
N ARG A 86 -4.41 13.15 2.44
CA ARG A 86 -5.48 12.97 3.42
C ARG A 86 -6.47 11.95 2.90
N GLY A 87 -6.48 10.76 3.47
CA GLY A 87 -7.38 9.68 3.07
C GLY A 87 -6.82 8.29 3.36
N ASN A 88 -7.45 7.29 2.74
CA ASN A 88 -7.05 5.90 2.86
C ASN A 88 -5.77 5.63 2.05
N LEU A 89 -4.64 5.33 2.71
CA LEU A 89 -3.36 5.03 2.06
C LEU A 89 -3.50 3.96 0.96
N LEU A 90 -4.39 2.98 1.14
CA LEU A 90 -4.62 1.90 0.18
C LEU A 90 -5.14 2.41 -1.18
N ASP A 91 -5.72 3.61 -1.22
CA ASP A 91 -6.16 4.27 -2.46
C ASP A 91 -4.99 4.85 -3.29
N LEU A 92 -3.76 4.89 -2.74
CA LEU A 92 -2.56 5.26 -3.48
C LEU A 92 -1.82 4.06 -4.08
N MET A 93 -2.20 2.83 -3.71
CA MET A 93 -1.51 1.62 -4.12
C MET A 93 -2.01 1.12 -5.47
N GLU A 94 -1.14 0.39 -6.18
CA GLU A 94 -1.50 -0.32 -7.40
C GLU A 94 -1.03 -1.77 -7.29
N PRO A 95 -1.96 -2.76 -7.22
CA PRO A 95 -3.41 -2.60 -7.25
C PRO A 95 -3.94 -1.92 -5.97
N GLY A 96 -5.07 -1.23 -6.07
CA GLY A 96 -5.70 -0.55 -4.92
C GLY A 96 -6.37 -1.57 -3.99
N PHE A 97 -5.89 -1.70 -2.75
CA PHE A 97 -6.38 -2.72 -1.80
C PHE A 97 -7.57 -2.29 -0.95
N SER A 98 -8.08 -1.06 -1.13
CA SER A 98 -9.20 -0.52 -0.34
C SER A 98 -10.43 -1.42 -0.25
N PRO A 99 -10.87 -2.12 -1.34
CA PRO A 99 -12.01 -3.03 -1.24
C PRO A 99 -11.80 -4.21 -0.28
N LEU A 100 -10.56 -4.67 -0.08
CA LEU A 100 -10.24 -5.78 0.82
C LEU A 100 -10.31 -5.38 2.30
N PHE A 101 -10.09 -4.10 2.59
CA PHE A 101 -10.07 -3.58 3.96
C PHE A 101 -11.42 -3.03 4.40
N ALA A 102 -12.35 -2.80 3.46
CA ALA A 102 -13.67 -2.26 3.74
C ALA A 102 -14.41 -3.08 4.85
N PRO A 103 -15.06 -2.41 5.82
CA PRO A 103 -15.31 -0.97 5.89
C PRO A 103 -14.17 -0.14 6.52
N ARG A 104 -12.99 -0.71 6.77
CA ARG A 104 -11.85 -0.01 7.35
C ARG A 104 -10.95 0.62 6.30
N ILE A 105 -10.21 1.64 6.73
CA ILE A 105 -9.17 2.31 5.95
C ILE A 105 -7.86 2.36 6.72
N ILE A 106 -6.75 2.54 6.01
CA ILE A 106 -5.50 2.98 6.62
C ILE A 106 -5.45 4.50 6.52
N ASP A 107 -5.79 5.20 7.60
CA ASP A 107 -5.75 6.65 7.67
C ASP A 107 -4.30 7.15 7.57
N ASN A 108 -3.94 7.74 6.43
CA ASN A 108 -2.57 8.18 6.16
C ASN A 108 -2.09 9.27 7.13
N GLU A 109 -3.01 10.05 7.71
CA GLU A 109 -2.68 11.13 8.66
C GLU A 109 -2.30 10.60 10.05
N ARG A 110 -2.59 9.32 10.36
CA ARG A 110 -2.37 8.72 11.67
C ARG A 110 -1.04 8.00 11.83
N PHE A 111 -0.19 7.95 10.80
CA PHE A 111 1.12 7.31 10.94
C PHE A 111 1.99 8.06 11.97
N PRO A 112 2.75 7.35 12.82
CA PRO A 112 3.64 8.00 13.78
C PRO A 112 4.78 8.74 13.08
N GLU A 113 5.28 9.80 13.72
CA GLU A 113 6.41 10.59 13.21
C GLU A 113 7.67 9.73 13.01
N ASP A 114 7.86 8.70 13.84
CA ASP A 114 9.01 7.80 13.74
C ASP A 114 8.88 6.70 12.66
N TRP A 115 7.76 6.68 11.91
CA TRP A 115 7.49 5.64 10.90
C TRP A 115 8.63 5.43 9.91
N PHE A 116 9.08 6.51 9.26
CA PHE A 116 10.13 6.42 8.25
C PHE A 116 11.44 5.96 8.85
N GLU A 117 11.90 6.58 9.95
CA GLU A 117 13.16 6.23 10.61
C GLU A 117 13.17 4.75 11.04
N ARG A 118 12.09 4.28 11.65
CA ARG A 118 11.95 2.89 12.11
C ARG A 118 11.97 1.90 10.96
N THR A 119 11.20 2.15 9.90
CA THR A 119 11.02 1.18 8.82
C THR A 119 12.15 1.19 7.80
N SER A 120 12.84 2.32 7.65
CA SER A 120 14.04 2.42 6.80
C SER A 120 15.28 1.76 7.42
N THR A 121 15.34 1.63 8.75
CA THR A 121 16.52 1.11 9.47
C THR A 121 16.34 -0.23 10.16
N CYS A 122 15.12 -0.77 10.26
CA CYS A 122 14.89 -2.04 10.95
C CYS A 122 15.53 -3.24 10.22
N ASP A 123 15.85 -4.28 10.98
CA ASP A 123 16.50 -5.51 10.49
C ASP A 123 15.55 -6.47 9.74
N ARG A 124 14.29 -6.06 9.53
CA ARG A 124 13.25 -6.81 8.83
C ARG A 124 12.92 -8.19 9.43
N ARG A 125 13.28 -8.46 10.69
CA ARG A 125 12.84 -9.65 11.44
C ARG A 125 11.42 -9.45 11.97
N CYS A 126 10.46 -9.29 11.07
CA CYS A 126 9.07 -8.95 11.39
C CYS A 126 8.36 -9.98 12.28
N HIS A 127 8.78 -11.25 12.27
CA HIS A 127 8.26 -12.28 13.18
C HIS A 127 8.60 -12.04 14.65
N ALA A 128 9.67 -11.27 14.93
CA ALA A 128 10.12 -10.92 16.27
C ALA A 128 9.86 -9.45 16.64
N CYS A 129 9.43 -8.62 15.66
CA CYS A 129 9.21 -7.19 15.84
C CYS A 129 7.72 -6.84 15.75
N GLY A 130 7.16 -6.26 16.82
CA GLY A 130 5.75 -5.84 16.87
C GLY A 130 5.44 -4.42 16.38
N TYR A 131 6.43 -3.68 15.84
CA TYR A 131 6.26 -2.26 15.51
C TYR A 131 5.14 -2.01 14.49
N CYS A 132 5.21 -2.63 13.31
CA CYS A 132 4.18 -2.46 12.26
C CYS A 132 2.79 -2.90 12.72
N ARG A 133 2.68 -3.85 13.65
CA ARG A 133 1.39 -4.29 14.21
C ARG A 133 0.75 -3.19 15.05
N ARG A 134 1.53 -2.56 15.94
CA ARG A 134 1.06 -1.41 16.73
C ARG A 134 0.71 -0.22 15.85
N VAL A 135 1.50 0.03 14.80
CA VAL A 135 1.18 1.09 13.84
C VAL A 135 -0.11 0.76 13.10
N LEU A 136 -0.30 -0.49 12.66
CA LEU A 136 -1.56 -0.91 12.01
C LEU A 136 -2.76 -0.63 12.92
N GLU A 137 -2.69 -0.99 14.20
CA GLU A 137 -3.76 -0.73 15.19
C GLU A 137 -4.09 0.77 15.30
N GLN A 138 -3.09 1.65 15.16
CA GLN A 138 -3.25 3.11 15.22
C GLN A 138 -3.87 3.70 13.94
N VAL A 139 -3.46 3.22 12.77
CA VAL A 139 -3.86 3.80 11.47
C VAL A 139 -5.11 3.15 10.88
N LEU A 140 -5.46 1.93 11.30
CA LEU A 140 -6.61 1.20 10.81
C LEU A 140 -7.89 1.67 11.51
N VAL A 141 -8.78 2.34 10.78
CA VAL A 141 -9.99 2.97 11.32
C VAL A 141 -11.22 2.65 10.50
N ASP A 142 -12.40 2.63 11.11
CA ASP A 142 -13.66 2.42 10.40
C ASP A 142 -14.03 3.67 9.56
N PHE A 143 -14.35 3.46 8.28
CA PHE A 143 -14.79 4.52 7.38
C PHE A 143 -16.20 4.99 7.78
N GLY A 144 -16.27 6.12 8.47
CA GLY A 144 -17.52 6.71 8.98
C GLY A 144 -17.68 6.69 10.51
N GLY A 145 -16.73 6.11 11.24
CA GLY A 145 -16.67 6.16 12.71
C GLY A 145 -15.97 7.41 13.24
N MET A 146 -16.49 8.60 12.90
CA MET A 146 -16.22 9.81 13.68
C MET A 146 -17.52 10.18 14.41
N GLU A 147 -17.70 9.67 15.63
CA GLU A 147 -18.49 10.36 16.66
C GLU A 147 -17.56 11.26 17.47
#